data_AF-A0A8D9BRS7-F1
#
_entry.id   AF-A0A8D9BRS7-F1
#
_cell.length_a   1.000
_cell.length_b   1.000
_cell.length_c   1.000
_cell.angle_alpha   90.00
_cell.angle_beta   90.00
_cell.angle_gamma   90.00
#
_symmetry.space_group_name_H-M   'P 1'
#
loop_
_entity.id
_entity.type
_entity.pdbx_description
1 polymer ?
#
loop_
_entity_poly.entity_id
_entity_poly.type
_entity_poly.pdbx_seq_one_letter_code
_entity_poly.pdbx_strand_id
1 'polypeptide(L)'
;IHQIFGGYWRSQIKCLHCHGISDTFDPYLDIALDIQAAQSVQQALEQLVKPEELNGENAYHCGVCLQRAPASKTLTLHTSAKVLILVLKRFSDVTGNKIAKNVQYPECLDMQPYMSQQNTGPLVYVLYAVLVHAGWSCHNGHYFSYVKAQEGQWYKMDDAEVTASSITSVLSQQAYVLFYIQKSEWERHSESVSRGREPRALGAEDTDRRATQGELKRDHPCLQAPEL
;
A
#
# COMPACT_ATOMS: atom_id res chain seq x y z
N ILE A 1 -13.50 -4.21 -6.54
CA ILE A 1 -12.03 -4.35 -6.64
C ILE A 1 -11.44 -3.25 -7.54
N HIS A 2 -11.55 -3.35 -8.88
CA HIS A 2 -10.91 -2.40 -9.82
C HIS A 2 -11.28 -0.91 -9.62
N GLN A 3 -12.47 -0.57 -9.11
CA GLN A 3 -12.85 0.83 -8.81
C GLN A 3 -12.04 1.48 -7.68
N ILE A 4 -11.36 0.69 -6.84
CA ILE A 4 -10.61 1.16 -5.66
C ILE A 4 -9.11 0.96 -5.88
N PHE A 5 -8.71 -0.24 -6.29
CA PHE A 5 -7.31 -0.65 -6.45
C PHE A 5 -6.82 -0.65 -7.90
N GLY A 6 -7.74 -0.49 -8.87
CA GLY A 6 -7.42 -0.57 -10.28
C GLY A 6 -6.92 0.77 -10.84
N GLY A 7 -5.89 0.69 -11.66
CA GLY A 7 -5.47 1.75 -12.57
C GLY A 7 -5.02 1.16 -13.90
N TYR A 8 -4.48 2.01 -14.76
CA TYR A 8 -3.93 1.62 -16.06
C TYR A 8 -2.53 2.19 -16.22
N TRP A 9 -1.60 1.37 -16.71
CA TRP A 9 -0.34 1.82 -17.27
C TRP A 9 -0.56 2.35 -18.69
N ARG A 10 0.38 3.20 -19.14
CA ARG A 10 0.61 3.56 -20.54
C ARG A 10 2.05 3.21 -20.87
N SER A 11 2.25 2.21 -21.73
CA SER A 11 3.53 1.92 -22.36
C SER A 11 3.57 2.65 -23.69
N GLN A 12 4.35 3.73 -23.77
CA GLN A 12 4.54 4.52 -24.98
C GLN A 12 5.85 4.11 -25.67
N ILE A 13 5.79 3.84 -26.97
CA ILE A 13 6.97 3.68 -27.83
C ILE A 13 6.96 4.81 -28.86
N LYS A 14 8.04 5.62 -28.88
CA LYS A 14 8.28 6.67 -29.86
C LYS A 14 9.47 6.30 -30.74
N CYS A 15 9.22 6.13 -32.04
CA CYS A 15 10.28 5.89 -33.03
C CYS A 15 11.22 7.12 -33.10
N LEU A 16 12.53 6.92 -33.00
CA LEU A 16 13.50 8.02 -33.10
C LEU A 16 13.80 8.42 -34.55
N HIS A 17 13.39 7.60 -35.55
CA HIS A 17 13.55 7.91 -36.97
C HIS A 17 12.38 8.71 -37.56
N CYS A 18 11.12 8.26 -37.37
CA CYS A 18 9.93 8.91 -37.95
C CYS A 18 9.05 9.64 -36.92
N HIS A 19 9.41 9.60 -35.63
CA HIS A 19 8.65 10.18 -34.51
C HIS A 19 7.22 9.65 -34.33
N GLY A 20 6.81 8.61 -35.06
CA GLY A 20 5.58 7.87 -34.83
C GLY A 20 5.50 7.31 -33.40
N ILE A 21 4.32 7.42 -32.80
CA ILE A 21 4.02 7.02 -31.43
C ILE A 21 3.07 5.81 -31.46
N SER A 22 3.35 4.83 -30.62
CA SER A 22 2.47 3.69 -30.32
C SER A 22 2.24 3.66 -28.82
N ASP A 23 0.98 3.65 -28.38
CA ASP A 23 0.59 3.54 -26.97
C ASP A 23 -0.12 2.21 -26.72
N THR A 24 0.28 1.49 -25.68
CA THR A 24 -0.43 0.32 -25.13
C THR A 24 -0.88 0.64 -23.71
N PHE A 25 -2.09 0.19 -23.34
CA PHE A 25 -2.68 0.41 -22.01
C PHE A 25 -2.97 -0.90 -21.30
N ASP A 26 -2.32 -1.12 -20.17
CA ASP A 26 -2.38 -2.38 -19.41
C ASP A 26 -2.95 -2.12 -18.00
N PRO A 27 -3.95 -2.89 -17.54
CA PRO A 27 -4.51 -2.71 -16.20
C PRO A 27 -3.53 -3.16 -15.10
N TYR A 28 -3.58 -2.51 -13.94
CA TYR A 28 -2.83 -2.94 -12.75
C TYR A 28 -3.70 -2.94 -11.48
N LEU A 29 -3.23 -3.63 -10.45
CA LEU A 29 -3.79 -3.63 -9.08
C LEU A 29 -2.75 -3.22 -8.03
N ASP A 30 -1.47 -3.46 -8.33
CA ASP A 30 -0.31 -3.10 -7.53
C ASP A 30 0.82 -2.54 -8.43
N ILE A 31 1.81 -1.90 -7.80
CA ILE A 31 3.00 -1.37 -8.46
C ILE A 31 4.23 -2.02 -7.82
N ALA A 32 4.86 -2.94 -8.53
CA ALA A 32 6.05 -3.66 -8.08
C ALA A 32 7.32 -2.83 -8.34
N LEU A 33 7.86 -2.21 -7.29
CA LEU A 33 9.01 -1.33 -7.34
C LEU A 33 10.32 -2.12 -7.23
N ASP A 34 11.19 -1.97 -8.24
CA ASP A 34 12.59 -2.38 -8.11
C ASP A 34 13.29 -1.46 -7.13
N ILE A 35 13.86 -2.05 -6.09
CA ILE A 35 14.60 -1.33 -5.05
C ILE A 35 16.10 -1.65 -5.07
N GLN A 36 16.64 -2.36 -6.05
CA GLN A 36 18.06 -2.74 -6.05
C GLN A 36 18.96 -1.49 -6.05
N ALA A 37 18.73 -0.55 -6.98
CA ALA A 37 19.45 0.71 -7.05
C ALA A 37 18.83 1.82 -6.17
N ALA A 38 17.50 1.93 -6.11
CA ALA A 38 16.80 3.01 -5.42
C ALA A 38 16.97 2.99 -3.87
N GLN A 39 17.15 4.16 -3.26
CA GLN A 39 17.21 4.36 -1.80
C GLN A 39 15.87 4.82 -1.22
N SER A 40 14.91 5.20 -2.06
CA SER A 40 13.56 5.60 -1.66
C SER A 40 12.50 5.12 -2.65
N VAL A 41 11.24 5.14 -2.23
CA VAL A 41 10.08 4.89 -3.09
C VAL A 41 10.01 5.89 -4.25
N GLN A 42 10.31 7.17 -4.00
CA GLN A 42 10.36 8.19 -5.03
C GLN A 42 11.40 7.87 -6.11
N GLN A 43 12.62 7.49 -5.71
CA GLN A 43 13.66 7.08 -6.65
C GLN A 43 13.30 5.81 -7.43
N ALA A 44 12.60 4.85 -6.80
CA ALA A 44 12.13 3.64 -7.48
C ALA A 44 11.03 3.96 -8.51
N LEU A 45 10.13 4.89 -8.20
CA LEU A 45 9.10 5.38 -9.13
C LEU A 45 9.71 6.22 -10.27
N GLU A 46 10.69 7.07 -9.99
CA GLU A 46 11.48 7.80 -11.00
C GLU A 46 12.19 6.84 -11.97
N GLN A 47 12.79 5.77 -11.45
CA GLN A 47 13.43 4.72 -12.25
C GLN A 47 12.41 3.93 -13.08
N LEU A 48 11.24 3.63 -12.52
CA LEU A 48 10.16 2.89 -13.19
C LEU A 48 9.58 3.66 -14.39
N VAL A 49 9.48 4.98 -14.31
CA VAL A 49 8.97 5.82 -15.42
C VAL A 49 10.05 6.39 -16.34
N LYS A 50 11.32 6.06 -16.09
CA LYS A 50 12.44 6.55 -16.89
C LYS A 50 12.35 5.97 -18.31
N PRO A 51 12.48 6.79 -19.37
CA PRO A 51 12.56 6.27 -20.74
C PRO A 51 13.77 5.35 -20.93
N GLU A 52 13.54 4.20 -21.55
CA GLU A 52 14.58 3.27 -22.03
C GLU A 52 14.76 3.41 -23.55
N GLU A 53 15.95 3.09 -24.05
CA GLU A 53 16.23 3.07 -25.50
C GLU A 53 16.19 1.65 -26.06
N LEU A 54 15.44 1.49 -27.14
CA LEU A 54 15.34 0.28 -27.93
C LEU A 54 16.24 0.44 -29.16
N ASN A 55 17.45 -0.12 -29.12
CA ASN A 55 18.47 0.01 -30.16
C ASN A 55 19.15 -1.34 -30.47
N GLY A 56 19.95 -1.39 -31.55
CA GLY A 56 20.69 -2.59 -31.96
C GLY A 56 19.80 -3.83 -32.12
N GLU A 57 20.18 -4.93 -31.47
CA GLU A 57 19.41 -6.17 -31.45
C GLU A 57 18.02 -6.01 -30.84
N ASN A 58 17.81 -5.03 -29.94
CA ASN A 58 16.53 -4.70 -29.31
C ASN A 58 15.73 -3.62 -30.04
N ALA A 59 16.14 -3.19 -31.24
CA ALA A 59 15.46 -2.14 -32.01
C ALA A 59 13.96 -2.44 -32.28
N TYR A 60 13.14 -1.41 -32.21
CA TYR A 60 11.69 -1.49 -32.40
C TYR A 60 11.32 -1.70 -33.87
N HIS A 61 10.42 -2.63 -34.18
CA HIS A 61 9.86 -2.76 -35.53
C HIS A 61 8.76 -1.71 -35.73
N CYS A 62 9.08 -0.63 -36.45
CA CYS A 62 8.17 0.48 -36.62
C CYS A 62 7.21 0.24 -37.78
N GLY A 63 5.90 0.20 -37.50
CA GLY A 63 4.86 0.02 -38.52
C GLY A 63 4.74 1.16 -39.55
N VAL A 64 5.33 2.34 -39.29
CA VAL A 64 5.42 3.45 -40.26
C VAL A 64 6.67 3.34 -41.13
N CYS A 65 7.81 2.97 -40.55
CA CYS A 65 9.06 2.79 -41.31
C CYS A 65 9.15 1.44 -42.03
N LEU A 66 8.28 0.49 -41.67
CA LEU A 66 8.27 -0.93 -42.09
C LEU A 66 9.59 -1.68 -41.85
N GLN A 67 10.39 -1.21 -40.88
CA GLN A 67 11.71 -1.76 -40.57
C GLN A 67 12.06 -1.60 -39.08
N ARG A 68 13.15 -2.25 -38.65
CA ARG A 68 13.73 -2.05 -37.31
C ARG A 68 14.35 -0.65 -37.23
N ALA A 69 13.97 0.13 -36.23
CA ALA A 69 14.43 1.49 -36.01
C ALA A 69 14.73 1.70 -34.51
N PRO A 70 15.67 2.60 -34.17
CA PRO A 70 15.84 3.02 -32.79
C PRO A 70 14.55 3.70 -32.28
N ALA A 71 14.16 3.39 -31.05
CA ALA A 71 12.97 3.97 -30.41
C ALA A 71 13.25 4.26 -28.93
N SER A 72 12.49 5.19 -28.36
CA SER A 72 12.39 5.35 -26.91
C SER A 72 11.10 4.70 -26.42
N LYS A 73 11.18 3.90 -25.36
CA LYS A 73 10.03 3.29 -24.68
C LYS A 73 9.91 3.89 -23.29
N THR A 74 8.69 4.23 -22.86
CA THR A 74 8.43 4.86 -21.55
C THR A 74 7.18 4.26 -20.95
N LEU A 75 7.26 3.85 -19.68
CA LEU A 75 6.13 3.38 -18.90
C LEU A 75 5.64 4.52 -17.99
N THR A 76 4.35 4.82 -17.98
CA THR A 76 3.77 5.88 -17.11
C THR A 76 2.41 5.46 -16.59
N LEU A 77 1.96 6.01 -15.47
CA LEU A 77 0.60 5.78 -14.98
C LEU A 77 -0.41 6.57 -15.84
N HIS A 78 -1.33 5.87 -16.52
CA HIS A 78 -2.39 6.53 -17.27
C HIS A 78 -3.49 7.04 -16.35
N THR A 79 -4.01 6.16 -15.50
CA THR A 79 -4.98 6.47 -14.45
C THR A 79 -4.50 5.85 -13.15
N SER A 80 -4.63 6.58 -12.05
CA SER A 80 -4.19 6.13 -10.72
C SER A 80 -5.35 5.57 -9.91
N ALA A 81 -5.10 4.50 -9.15
CA ALA A 81 -6.07 3.89 -8.25
C ALA A 81 -6.33 4.75 -7.00
N LYS A 82 -7.55 4.70 -6.44
CA LYS A 82 -7.89 5.41 -5.19
C LYS A 82 -7.04 4.93 -4.00
N VAL A 83 -6.73 3.64 -3.99
CA VAL A 83 -5.79 3.01 -3.07
C VAL A 83 -4.66 2.38 -3.89
N LEU A 84 -3.44 2.84 -3.66
CA LEU A 84 -2.23 2.29 -4.26
C LEU A 84 -1.59 1.25 -3.33
N ILE A 85 -1.24 0.12 -3.93
CA ILE A 85 -0.44 -0.94 -3.30
C ILE A 85 0.94 -0.89 -3.95
N LEU A 86 1.97 -0.52 -3.19
CA LEU A 86 3.35 -0.51 -3.67
C LEU A 86 4.08 -1.72 -3.07
N VAL A 87 4.52 -2.65 -3.91
CA VAL A 87 5.24 -3.85 -3.50
C VAL A 87 6.73 -3.59 -3.71
N LEU A 88 7.51 -3.58 -2.63
CA LEU A 88 8.97 -3.44 -2.75
C LEU A 88 9.57 -4.80 -3.07
N LYS A 89 10.22 -4.94 -4.24
CA LYS A 89 10.88 -6.17 -4.68
C LYS A 89 12.10 -6.49 -3.82
N ARG A 90 11.85 -7.00 -2.60
CA ARG A 90 12.88 -7.30 -1.60
C ARG A 90 13.57 -8.63 -1.83
N PHE A 91 13.01 -9.55 -2.59
CA PHE A 91 13.62 -10.87 -2.80
C PHE A 91 14.26 -10.93 -4.18
N SER A 92 15.46 -11.48 -4.23
CA SER A 92 16.13 -11.77 -5.50
C SER A 92 15.49 -12.98 -6.16
N ASP A 93 14.95 -12.83 -7.37
CA ASP A 93 14.35 -13.94 -8.14
C ASP A 93 15.34 -15.10 -8.42
N VAL A 94 16.65 -14.81 -8.36
CA VAL A 94 17.74 -15.78 -8.60
C VAL A 94 18.16 -16.52 -7.33
N THR A 95 18.18 -15.85 -6.17
CA THR A 95 18.78 -16.40 -4.94
C THR A 95 17.81 -16.56 -3.77
N GLY A 96 16.60 -16.00 -3.84
CA GLY A 96 15.63 -15.97 -2.73
C GLY A 96 16.05 -15.12 -1.53
N ASN A 97 17.25 -14.52 -1.56
CA ASN A 97 17.80 -13.69 -0.49
C ASN A 97 17.05 -12.36 -0.37
N LYS A 98 16.83 -11.90 0.86
CA LYS A 98 16.21 -10.61 1.15
C LYS A 98 17.20 -9.44 1.06
N ILE A 99 16.86 -8.45 0.26
CA ILE A 99 17.41 -7.09 0.29
C ILE A 99 16.96 -6.42 1.59
N ALA A 100 17.80 -6.56 2.63
CA ALA A 100 17.59 -5.99 3.96
C ALA A 100 17.91 -4.48 4.04
N LYS A 101 18.30 -3.84 2.92
CA LYS A 101 18.64 -2.41 2.90
C LYS A 101 17.42 -1.55 3.28
N ASN A 102 17.70 -0.43 3.94
CA ASN A 102 16.67 0.56 4.21
C ASN A 102 16.23 1.24 2.90
N VAL A 103 14.92 1.41 2.74
CA VAL A 103 14.31 2.11 1.59
C VAL A 103 13.34 3.11 2.20
N GLN A 104 13.60 4.40 1.98
CA GLN A 104 12.79 5.48 2.53
C GLN A 104 11.43 5.57 1.82
N TYR A 105 10.37 5.79 2.58
CA TYR A 105 9.04 6.07 2.06
C TYR A 105 8.42 7.21 2.88
N PRO A 106 7.74 8.18 2.24
CA PRO A 106 7.17 9.32 2.96
C PRO A 106 5.79 8.96 3.53
N GLU A 107 5.32 9.72 4.53
CA GLU A 107 3.91 9.63 4.94
C GLU A 107 2.96 10.19 3.87
N CYS A 108 3.41 11.19 3.10
CA CYS A 108 2.68 11.79 1.98
C CYS A 108 3.49 11.63 0.68
N LEU A 109 2.88 11.00 -0.33
CA LEU A 109 3.50 10.72 -1.63
C LEU A 109 2.74 11.44 -2.74
N ASP A 110 3.40 12.32 -3.50
CA ASP A 110 2.83 12.88 -4.73
C ASP A 110 3.12 11.94 -5.90
N MET A 111 2.07 11.47 -6.55
CA MET A 111 2.17 10.57 -7.72
C MET A 111 2.14 11.32 -9.06
N GLN A 112 1.87 12.63 -9.06
CA GLN A 112 1.75 13.42 -10.29
C GLN A 112 2.99 13.36 -11.21
N PRO A 113 4.24 13.32 -10.73
CA PRO A 113 5.42 13.18 -11.61
C PRO A 113 5.43 11.90 -12.46
N TYR A 114 4.79 10.83 -11.99
CA TYR A 114 4.80 9.50 -12.59
C TYR A 114 3.60 9.24 -13.52
N MET A 115 2.69 10.22 -13.64
CA MET A 115 1.51 10.16 -14.50
C MET A 115 1.83 10.56 -15.94
N SER A 116 1.13 9.92 -16.89
CA SER A 116 1.19 10.22 -18.33
C SER A 116 0.63 11.59 -18.72
N GLN A 117 -0.12 12.22 -17.82
CA GLN A 117 -0.63 13.59 -17.93
C GLN A 117 -0.13 14.37 -16.70
N GLN A 118 0.64 15.44 -16.92
CA GLN A 118 1.31 16.19 -15.85
C GLN A 118 0.65 17.53 -15.47
N ASN A 119 -0.44 17.91 -16.15
CA ASN A 119 -1.04 19.26 -16.04
C ASN A 119 -2.22 19.34 -15.06
N THR A 120 -2.39 18.36 -14.16
CA THR A 120 -3.61 18.19 -13.33
C THR A 120 -3.47 18.61 -11.86
N GLY A 121 -2.34 19.20 -11.47
CA GLY A 121 -2.05 19.56 -10.07
C GLY A 121 -1.57 18.36 -9.23
N PRO A 122 -1.19 18.56 -7.96
CA PRO A 122 -0.56 17.51 -7.16
C PRO A 122 -1.52 16.36 -6.87
N LEU A 123 -1.06 15.12 -7.08
CA LEU A 123 -1.84 13.89 -6.88
C LEU A 123 -1.34 13.20 -5.61
N VAL A 124 -1.71 13.78 -4.46
CA VAL A 124 -1.21 13.39 -3.14
C VAL A 124 -1.93 12.16 -2.59
N TYR A 125 -1.14 11.20 -2.12
CA TYR A 125 -1.56 10.05 -1.35
C TYR A 125 -1.01 10.12 0.08
N VAL A 126 -1.73 9.52 1.02
CA VAL A 126 -1.36 9.39 2.44
C VAL A 126 -1.13 7.91 2.74
N LEU A 127 0.00 7.60 3.38
CA LEU A 127 0.33 6.27 3.89
C LEU A 127 -0.62 5.91 5.04
N TYR A 128 -1.29 4.77 4.95
CA TYR A 128 -2.21 4.31 6.00
C TYR A 128 -1.94 2.87 6.48
N ALA A 129 -1.19 2.06 5.73
CA ALA A 129 -0.67 0.80 6.24
C ALA A 129 0.70 0.42 5.66
N VAL A 130 1.49 -0.31 6.45
CA VAL A 130 2.81 -0.83 6.10
C VAL A 130 2.85 -2.30 6.52
N LEU A 131 3.01 -3.21 5.56
CA LEU A 131 3.28 -4.62 5.83
C LEU A 131 4.80 -4.83 5.91
N VAL A 132 5.28 -5.48 6.97
CA VAL A 132 6.69 -5.76 7.22
C VAL A 132 6.92 -7.27 7.20
N HIS A 133 8.04 -7.68 6.59
CA HIS A 133 8.55 -9.06 6.67
C HIS A 133 9.85 -9.10 7.47
N ALA A 134 9.82 -9.70 8.66
CA ALA A 134 10.99 -9.97 9.49
C ALA A 134 11.54 -11.38 9.19
N GLY A 135 12.61 -11.44 8.41
CA GLY A 135 13.25 -12.68 7.99
C GLY A 135 14.36 -12.37 6.98
N TRP A 136 15.20 -13.37 6.68
CA TRP A 136 16.36 -13.22 5.79
C TRP A 136 16.16 -13.82 4.39
N SER A 137 15.16 -14.69 4.20
CA SER A 137 14.80 -15.31 2.92
C SER A 137 13.30 -15.20 2.66
N CYS A 138 12.86 -15.50 1.44
CA CYS A 138 11.43 -15.58 1.10
C CYS A 138 10.71 -16.81 1.68
N HIS A 139 11.46 -17.81 2.15
CA HIS A 139 10.92 -19.11 2.59
C HIS A 139 10.56 -19.17 4.08
N ASN A 140 11.13 -18.28 4.90
CA ASN A 140 10.87 -18.25 6.34
C ASN A 140 11.06 -16.85 6.93
N GLY A 141 10.12 -16.46 7.78
CA GLY A 141 10.10 -15.21 8.49
C GLY A 141 8.73 -14.93 9.08
N HIS A 142 8.58 -13.73 9.64
CA HIS A 142 7.39 -13.29 10.32
C HIS A 142 6.77 -12.07 9.63
N TYR A 143 5.44 -12.04 9.51
CA TYR A 143 4.70 -10.94 8.88
C TYR A 143 3.87 -10.21 9.93
N PHE A 144 4.07 -8.91 10.04
CA PHE A 144 3.29 -8.03 10.90
C PHE A 144 3.06 -6.71 10.17
N SER A 145 2.11 -5.91 10.63
CA SER A 145 1.75 -4.65 9.96
C SER A 145 1.68 -3.47 10.91
N TYR A 146 1.83 -2.28 10.35
CA TYR A 146 1.46 -1.03 11.00
C TYR A 146 0.26 -0.44 10.27
N VAL A 147 -0.75 0.01 11.00
CA VAL A 147 -1.98 0.58 10.45
C VAL A 147 -2.28 1.91 11.14
N LYS A 148 -2.66 2.92 10.35
CA LYS A 148 -3.08 4.24 10.81
C LYS A 148 -4.59 4.24 11.04
N ALA A 149 -5.01 4.50 12.28
CA ALA A 149 -6.41 4.73 12.60
C ALA A 149 -6.89 6.10 12.07
N GLN A 150 -8.20 6.33 12.07
CA GLN A 150 -8.78 7.56 11.52
C GLN A 150 -8.40 8.81 12.32
N GLU A 151 -8.13 8.67 13.62
CA GLU A 151 -7.62 9.74 14.48
C GLU A 151 -6.13 10.08 14.20
N GLY A 152 -5.49 9.35 13.28
CA GLY A 152 -4.09 9.51 12.90
C GLY A 152 -3.10 8.72 13.75
N GLN A 153 -3.55 8.08 14.83
CA GLN A 153 -2.73 7.20 15.67
C GLN A 153 -2.31 5.94 14.89
N TRP A 154 -1.04 5.57 14.99
CA TRP A 154 -0.51 4.33 14.40
C TRP A 154 -0.55 3.18 15.41
N TYR A 155 -0.85 1.98 14.93
CA TYR A 155 -0.83 0.75 15.69
C TYR A 155 0.01 -0.30 14.97
N LYS A 156 0.86 -1.01 15.71
CA LYS A 156 1.50 -2.25 15.27
C LYS A 156 0.50 -3.39 15.53
N MET A 157 0.18 -4.14 14.49
CA MET A 157 -0.64 -5.35 14.52
C MET A 157 0.31 -6.54 14.30
N ASP A 158 0.56 -7.32 15.34
CA ASP A 158 1.53 -8.41 15.38
C ASP A 158 0.86 -9.68 15.92
N ASP A 159 0.34 -10.50 15.00
CA ASP A 159 -0.58 -11.62 15.27
C ASP A 159 -1.76 -11.25 16.20
N ALA A 160 -1.68 -11.66 17.47
CA ALA A 160 -2.69 -11.41 18.50
C ALA A 160 -2.41 -10.13 19.32
N GLU A 161 -1.24 -9.50 19.14
CA GLU A 161 -0.83 -8.31 19.88
C GLU A 161 -1.09 -7.04 19.07
N VAL A 162 -1.73 -6.07 19.70
CA VAL A 162 -1.96 -4.72 19.14
C VAL A 162 -1.35 -3.69 20.07
N THR A 163 -0.33 -2.97 19.58
CA THR A 163 0.37 -1.93 20.36
C THR A 163 0.38 -0.59 19.65
N ALA A 164 0.31 0.50 20.41
CA ALA A 164 0.45 1.84 19.85
C ALA A 164 1.88 2.08 19.35
N SER A 165 2.03 2.79 18.23
CA SER A 165 3.31 3.12 17.61
C SER A 165 3.35 4.58 17.15
N SER A 166 4.53 5.08 16.77
CA SER A 166 4.73 6.43 16.24
C SER A 166 5.06 6.39 14.76
N ILE A 167 4.71 7.44 14.02
CA ILE A 167 5.06 7.56 12.59
C ILE A 167 6.57 7.37 12.37
N THR A 168 7.43 7.88 13.26
CA THR A 168 8.89 7.68 13.20
C THR A 168 9.28 6.20 13.25
N SER A 169 8.62 5.42 14.12
CA SER A 169 8.86 3.97 14.23
C SER A 169 8.34 3.21 13.00
N VAL A 170 7.23 3.67 12.42
CA VAL A 170 6.67 3.13 11.17
C VAL A 170 7.62 3.39 10.00
N LEU A 171 8.03 4.63 9.76
CA LEU A 171 8.88 5.00 8.62
C LEU A 171 10.29 4.39 8.69
N SER A 172 10.76 3.95 9.85
CA SER A 172 12.04 3.24 9.98
C SER A 172 11.98 1.74 9.64
N GLN A 173 10.82 1.18 9.32
CA GLN A 173 10.68 -0.27 9.07
C GLN A 173 11.14 -0.68 7.68
N GLN A 174 11.66 -1.90 7.56
CA GLN A 174 11.92 -2.57 6.28
C GLN A 174 10.60 -3.04 5.62
N ALA A 175 9.75 -2.08 5.24
CA ALA A 175 8.46 -2.32 4.59
C ALA A 175 8.58 -3.25 3.38
N TYR A 176 7.70 -4.23 3.29
CA TYR A 176 7.58 -5.14 2.14
C TYR A 176 6.47 -4.66 1.18
N VAL A 177 5.30 -4.30 1.73
CA VAL A 177 4.20 -3.69 0.97
C VAL A 177 3.76 -2.40 1.67
N LEU A 178 3.53 -1.35 0.90
CA LEU A 178 3.04 -0.06 1.38
C LEU A 178 1.65 0.19 0.81
N PHE A 179 0.74 0.66 1.67
CA PHE A 179 -0.63 0.99 1.29
C PHE A 179 -0.87 2.49 1.46
N TYR A 180 -1.22 3.11 0.34
CA TYR A 180 -1.42 4.55 0.19
C TYR A 180 -2.84 4.80 -0.28
N ILE A 181 -3.53 5.77 0.31
CA ILE A 181 -4.87 6.19 -0.09
C ILE A 181 -4.84 7.64 -0.57
N GLN A 182 -5.55 7.95 -1.66
CA GLN A 182 -5.59 9.30 -2.20
C GLN A 182 -6.11 10.26 -1.12
N LYS A 183 -5.44 11.40 -0.92
CA LYS A 183 -5.72 12.32 0.20
C LYS A 183 -7.19 12.76 0.23
N SER A 184 -7.77 13.03 -0.94
CA SER A 184 -9.19 13.39 -1.08
C SER A 184 -10.17 12.27 -0.74
N GLU A 185 -9.79 10.99 -0.85
CA GLU A 185 -10.58 9.85 -0.39
C GLU A 185 -10.48 9.73 1.14
N TRP A 186 -9.28 9.88 1.71
CA TRP A 186 -9.04 9.84 3.16
C TRP A 186 -9.85 10.91 3.91
N GLU A 187 -9.84 12.15 3.42
CA GLU A 187 -10.57 13.28 4.03
C GLU A 187 -12.09 13.06 4.05
N ARG A 188 -12.68 12.53 2.97
CA ARG A 188 -14.13 12.22 2.95
C ARG A 188 -14.53 11.14 3.95
N HIS A 189 -13.65 10.18 4.23
CA HIS A 189 -13.90 9.16 5.23
C HIS A 189 -13.88 9.73 6.65
N SER A 190 -12.95 10.64 7.00
CA SER A 190 -12.93 11.27 8.33
C SER A 190 -14.15 12.16 8.59
N GLU A 191 -14.63 12.90 7.58
CA GLU A 191 -15.85 13.70 7.68
C GLU A 191 -17.11 12.86 7.93
N SER A 192 -17.23 11.70 7.27
CA SER A 192 -18.40 10.81 7.44
C SER A 192 -18.53 10.26 8.86
N VAL A 193 -17.41 9.87 9.49
CA VAL A 193 -17.40 9.34 10.87
C VAL A 193 -17.58 10.44 11.91
N SER A 194 -17.09 11.66 11.63
CA SER A 194 -17.35 12.84 12.47
C SER A 194 -18.86 13.11 12.63
N ARG A 195 -19.67 12.88 11.58
CA ARG A 195 -21.13 13.07 11.61
C ARG A 195 -21.88 11.89 12.26
N GLY A 196 -21.22 10.75 12.49
CA GLY A 196 -21.81 9.57 13.14
C GLY A 196 -21.66 9.54 14.67
N ARG A 197 -20.97 10.53 15.26
CA ARG A 197 -20.61 10.55 16.69
C ARG A 197 -21.35 11.64 17.48
N GLU A 198 -22.66 11.79 17.27
CA GLU A 198 -23.51 12.51 18.23
C GLU A 198 -23.60 11.71 19.54
N PRO A 199 -23.32 12.30 20.71
CA PRO A 199 -23.48 11.60 21.98
C PRO A 199 -24.96 11.35 22.25
N ARG A 200 -25.38 10.07 22.28
CA ARG A 200 -26.65 9.70 22.91
C ARG A 200 -26.54 10.03 24.40
N ALA A 201 -27.20 11.12 24.82
CA ALA A 201 -27.37 11.43 26.22
C ALA A 201 -28.16 10.29 26.89
N LEU A 202 -27.49 9.51 27.74
CA LEU A 202 -28.15 8.59 28.65
C LEU A 202 -28.84 9.42 29.73
N GLY A 203 -30.17 9.47 29.67
CA GLY A 203 -30.97 10.16 30.68
C GLY A 203 -30.82 9.51 32.06
N ALA A 204 -30.91 10.32 33.10
CA ALA A 204 -30.87 9.87 34.48
C ALA A 204 -32.29 9.64 35.02
N GLU A 205 -32.54 8.42 35.49
CA GLU A 205 -33.58 8.05 36.47
C GLU A 205 -32.86 7.05 37.39
N ASP A 206 -32.46 7.42 38.61
CA ASP A 206 -33.25 7.64 39.84
C ASP A 206 -33.77 6.34 40.49
N THR A 207 -34.13 6.42 41.78
CA THR A 207 -33.53 5.54 42.80
C THR A 207 -34.55 4.73 43.61
N ASP A 208 -34.09 3.63 44.20
CA ASP A 208 -34.67 2.91 45.36
C ASP A 208 -36.00 2.15 45.16
N ARG A 209 -35.98 0.82 45.40
CA ARG A 209 -36.66 0.23 46.58
C ARG A 209 -36.46 -1.27 46.83
N ARG A 210 -35.82 -1.52 47.99
CA ARG A 210 -36.08 -2.59 48.98
C ARG A 210 -35.83 -4.07 48.64
N ALA A 211 -35.28 -4.74 49.66
CA ALA A 211 -34.98 -6.16 49.71
C ALA A 211 -36.09 -7.01 50.37
N THR A 212 -36.08 -8.31 50.09
CA THR A 212 -36.51 -9.37 51.02
C THR A 212 -35.62 -10.61 50.85
N GLN A 213 -35.39 -11.33 51.95
CA GLN A 213 -34.49 -12.48 52.04
C GLN A 213 -35.10 -13.78 51.48
N GLY A 214 -34.24 -14.76 51.17
CA GLY A 214 -34.63 -16.12 50.83
C GLY A 214 -33.41 -17.04 50.71
N GLU A 215 -32.85 -17.49 51.83
CA GLU A 215 -31.80 -18.52 51.84
C GLU A 215 -32.37 -19.90 51.50
N LEU A 216 -31.60 -20.73 50.75
CA LEU A 216 -31.57 -22.18 50.97
C LEU A 216 -30.29 -22.83 50.38
N LYS A 217 -29.50 -23.43 51.28
CA LYS A 217 -28.45 -24.44 51.02
C LYS A 217 -29.00 -25.58 50.13
N ARG A 218 -28.27 -26.31 49.28
CA ARG A 218 -26.88 -26.86 49.28
C ARG A 218 -26.56 -27.32 47.80
N ASP A 219 -25.46 -27.94 47.36
CA ASP A 219 -24.27 -28.56 47.99
C ASP A 219 -23.04 -28.58 47.02
N HIS A 220 -22.10 -29.51 47.22
CA HIS A 220 -20.91 -29.87 46.40
C HIS A 220 -20.84 -31.42 46.21
N PRO A 221 -19.85 -32.06 45.52
CA PRO A 221 -18.70 -31.58 44.71
C PRO A 221 -18.42 -32.33 43.35
N CYS A 222 -17.34 -31.91 42.66
CA CYS A 222 -16.36 -32.67 41.82
C CYS A 222 -16.74 -33.75 40.78
N LEU A 223 -16.11 -33.64 39.58
CA LEU A 223 -15.20 -34.61 38.88
C LEU A 223 -15.07 -34.13 37.40
N GLN A 224 -13.92 -33.65 36.90
CA GLN A 224 -12.65 -34.31 36.56
C GLN A 224 -12.63 -34.95 35.15
N ALA A 225 -11.57 -34.68 34.38
CA ALA A 225 -11.41 -35.05 32.97
C ALA A 225 -11.12 -36.55 32.74
N PRO A 226 -11.10 -36.98 31.46
CA PRO A 226 -9.85 -37.56 30.96
C PRO A 226 -9.45 -37.11 29.54
N GLU A 227 -8.20 -37.43 29.21
CA GLU A 227 -7.53 -37.23 27.91
C GLU A 227 -7.96 -38.25 26.85
N LEU A 228 -7.79 -37.89 25.58
CA LEU A 228 -7.37 -38.76 24.47
C LEU A 228 -6.81 -37.91 23.30
#